data_AF-A0A9D7T1Y3-F1
#
_entry.id   AF-A0A9D7T1Y3-F1
#
_cell.length_a   1.000
_cell.length_b   1.000
_cell.length_c   1.000
_cell.angle_alpha   90.00
_cell.angle_beta   90.00
_cell.angle_gamma   90.00
#
_symmetry.space_group_name_H-M   'P 1'
#
loop_
_entity.id
_entity.type
_entity.pdbx_description
1 polymer ?
#
loop_
_entity_poly.entity_id
_entity_poly.type
_entity_poly.pdbx_seq_one_letter_code
_entity_poly.pdbx_strand_id
1 'polypeptide(L)'
;MENLNQPIDLTDIDKYYQDQFTLIQNSNGSYKGKWNWWAFFFTWIWCFTKGCWLFGIITLLTFSITLYKLQVTPGVHLNFGFGTNIIWCLLLGWRGTWIFTMSKCLKTIALLLEIILRTEFTEDTEKITNDCIP
;
A
#
# COMPACT_ATOMS: atom_id res chain seq x y z
N MET A 1 23.93 18.30 -1.52
CA MET A 1 23.33 17.39 -0.51
C MET A 1 21.92 17.88 -0.25
N GLU A 2 20.99 17.48 -1.12
CA GLU A 2 19.60 17.89 -1.06
C GLU A 2 18.92 17.17 0.12
N ASN A 3 18.16 17.93 0.92
CA ASN A 3 17.59 17.48 2.17
C ASN A 3 16.52 16.40 1.90
N LEU A 4 16.69 15.20 2.45
CA LEU A 4 15.76 14.05 2.34
C LEU A 4 14.35 14.28 2.95
N ASN A 5 13.98 15.54 3.28
CA ASN A 5 12.66 15.94 3.75
C ASN A 5 11.86 16.63 2.63
N GLN A 6 11.71 15.99 1.47
CA GLN A 6 10.62 16.39 0.57
C GLN A 6 9.31 16.08 1.31
N PRO A 7 8.49 17.10 1.68
CA PRO A 7 7.23 16.86 2.35
C PRO A 7 6.37 16.04 1.39
N ILE A 8 5.97 14.84 1.82
CA ILE A 8 5.07 13.99 1.04
C ILE A 8 3.85 14.85 0.71
N ASP A 9 3.56 15.04 -0.58
CA ASP A 9 2.40 15.80 -1.00
C ASP A 9 1.13 15.01 -0.62
N LEU A 10 0.56 15.41 0.51
CA LEU A 10 -0.61 14.81 1.11
C LEU A 10 -1.87 15.63 0.80
N THR A 11 -1.77 16.71 0.00
CA THR A 11 -2.87 17.67 -0.22
C THR A 11 -4.12 17.04 -0.83
N ASP A 12 -3.95 16.04 -1.67
CA ASP A 12 -5.03 15.26 -2.30
C ASP A 12 -5.67 14.19 -1.40
N ILE A 13 -5.22 14.07 -0.15
CA ILE A 13 -5.70 13.05 0.79
C ILE A 13 -6.55 13.70 1.87
N ASP A 14 -7.67 13.07 2.27
CA ASP A 14 -8.51 13.58 3.35
C ASP A 14 -7.69 13.96 4.59
N LYS A 15 -8.02 15.10 5.20
CA LYS A 15 -7.38 15.64 6.41
C LYS A 15 -7.22 14.59 7.52
N TYR A 16 -8.18 13.68 7.66
CA TYR A 16 -8.10 12.55 8.59
C TYR A 16 -6.83 11.72 8.40
N TYR A 17 -6.49 11.35 7.16
CA TYR A 17 -5.29 10.54 6.89
C TYR A 17 -4.02 11.37 6.99
N GLN A 18 -4.06 12.66 6.68
CA GLN A 18 -2.94 13.58 6.90
C GLN A 18 -2.55 13.64 8.39
N ASP A 19 -3.54 13.87 9.26
CA ASP A 19 -3.33 13.93 10.72
C ASP A 19 -2.80 12.58 11.25
N GLN A 20 -3.33 11.46 10.75
CA GLN A 20 -2.84 10.13 11.10
C GLN A 20 -1.40 9.89 10.64
N PHE A 21 -1.03 10.40 9.46
CA PHE A 21 0.32 10.29 8.92
C PHE A 21 1.34 11.05 9.79
N THR A 22 1.01 12.29 10.15
CA THR A 22 1.83 13.11 11.05
C THR A 22 2.00 12.46 12.42
N LEU A 23 0.94 11.85 12.97
CA LEU A 23 1.02 11.10 14.22
C LEU A 23 1.92 9.87 14.10
N ILE A 24 1.84 9.12 12.99
CA ILE A 24 2.70 7.96 12.76
C ILE A 24 4.17 8.38 12.67
N GLN A 25 4.48 9.42 11.88
CA GLN A 25 5.84 9.96 11.78
C GLN A 25 6.39 10.43 13.12
N ASN A 26 5.61 11.21 13.87
CA ASN A 26 6.04 11.75 15.17
C ASN A 26 6.16 10.67 16.26
N SER A 27 5.47 9.54 16.12
CA SER A 27 5.46 8.47 17.13
C SER A 27 6.65 7.51 17.06
N ASN A 28 7.54 7.65 16.08
CA ASN A 28 8.69 6.78 15.86
C ASN A 28 8.33 5.27 15.89
N GLY A 29 7.17 4.90 15.33
CA GLY A 29 6.66 3.53 15.25
C GLY A 29 5.80 3.05 16.43
N SER A 30 5.61 3.86 17.48
CA SER A 30 4.74 3.52 18.61
C SER A 30 3.25 3.58 18.23
N TYR A 31 2.88 4.50 17.35
CA TYR A 31 1.49 4.68 16.90
C TYR A 31 1.23 3.91 15.60
N LYS A 32 0.29 2.97 15.64
CA LYS A 32 -0.05 2.09 14.50
C LYS A 32 -1.36 2.50 13.78
N GLY A 33 -1.83 3.72 14.05
CA GLY A 33 -3.06 4.27 13.48
C GLY A 33 -4.32 3.91 14.27
N LYS A 34 -5.39 4.66 14.03
CA LYS A 34 -6.74 4.38 14.55
C LYS A 34 -7.44 3.28 13.76
N TRP A 35 -8.35 2.58 14.46
CA TRP A 35 -9.26 1.61 13.89
C TRP A 35 -10.07 2.25 12.75
N ASN A 36 -10.10 1.58 11.60
CA ASN A 36 -10.79 2.03 10.41
C ASN A 36 -12.02 1.16 10.15
N TRP A 37 -13.19 1.68 10.52
CA TRP A 37 -14.47 1.02 10.32
C TRP A 37 -14.81 0.77 8.84
N TRP A 38 -14.42 1.68 7.95
CA TRP A 38 -14.66 1.53 6.51
C TRP A 38 -13.82 0.40 5.92
N ALA A 39 -12.57 0.26 6.36
CA ALA A 39 -11.70 -0.85 5.96
C ALA A 39 -12.16 -2.20 6.54
N PHE A 40 -12.90 -2.20 7.65
CA PHE A 40 -13.43 -3.42 8.25
C PHE A 40 -14.67 -3.95 7.51
N PHE A 41 -15.66 -3.08 7.25
CA PHE A 41 -16.92 -3.49 6.61
C PHE A 41 -16.82 -3.63 5.09
N PHE A 42 -15.97 -2.81 4.45
CA PHE A 42 -15.87 -2.73 2.99
C PHE A 42 -14.43 -2.93 2.53
N THR A 43 -13.77 -3.98 3.03
CA THR A 43 -12.33 -4.25 2.86
C THR A 43 -11.79 -4.06 1.45
N TRP A 44 -12.34 -4.75 0.46
CA TRP A 44 -11.87 -4.70 -0.92
C TRP A 44 -12.18 -3.35 -1.58
N ILE A 45 -13.40 -2.82 -1.40
CA ILE A 45 -13.83 -1.50 -1.92
C ILE A 45 -12.96 -0.38 -1.34
N TRP A 46 -12.67 -0.44 -0.05
CA TRP A 46 -11.81 0.51 0.65
C TRP A 46 -10.37 0.45 0.11
N CYS A 47 -9.83 -0.76 -0.12
CA CYS A 47 -8.51 -0.92 -0.73
C CYS A 47 -8.43 -0.32 -2.13
N PHE A 48 -9.46 -0.51 -2.98
CA PHE A 48 -9.49 0.06 -4.33
C PHE A 48 -9.64 1.59 -4.31
N THR A 49 -10.58 2.12 -3.54
CA THR A 49 -10.84 3.57 -3.44
C THR A 49 -9.64 4.35 -2.89
N LYS A 50 -8.86 3.75 -1.97
CA LYS A 50 -7.65 4.37 -1.42
C LYS A 50 -6.37 4.05 -2.21
N GLY A 51 -6.46 3.32 -3.32
CA GLY A 51 -5.32 3.07 -4.20
C GLY A 51 -4.31 2.05 -3.68
N CYS A 52 -4.72 1.19 -2.73
CA CYS A 52 -4.00 0.01 -2.25
C CYS A 52 -4.35 -1.22 -3.11
N TRP A 53 -4.10 -1.14 -4.42
CA TRP A 53 -4.57 -2.12 -5.41
C TRP A 53 -4.06 -3.54 -5.14
N LEU A 54 -2.80 -3.69 -4.73
CA LEU A 54 -2.22 -5.01 -4.42
C LEU A 54 -2.98 -5.72 -3.29
N PHE A 55 -3.28 -5.01 -2.21
CA PHE A 55 -4.08 -5.55 -1.11
C PHE A 55 -5.55 -5.77 -1.51
N GLY A 56 -6.11 -4.92 -2.38
CA GLY A 56 -7.43 -5.13 -2.98
C GLY A 56 -7.51 -6.42 -3.79
N ILE A 57 -6.50 -6.72 -4.60
CA ILE A 57 -6.43 -7.94 -5.42
C ILE A 57 -6.28 -9.18 -4.52
N ILE A 58 -5.42 -9.15 -3.51
CA ILE A 58 -5.23 -10.27 -2.58
C ILE A 58 -6.52 -10.58 -1.81
N THR A 59 -7.22 -9.55 -1.32
CA THR A 59 -8.49 -9.70 -0.61
C THR A 59 -9.60 -10.23 -1.53
N LEU A 60 -9.61 -9.83 -2.81
CA LEU A 60 -10.57 -10.33 -3.79
C LEU A 60 -10.28 -11.77 -4.24
N LEU A 61 -9.00 -12.14 -4.38
CA LEU A 61 -8.56 -13.51 -4.66
C LEU A 61 -8.93 -14.45 -3.51
N THR A 62 -8.63 -14.04 -2.28
CA THR A 62 -9.00 -14.83 -1.10
C THR A 62 -10.51 -14.97 -0.98
N PHE A 63 -11.29 -13.92 -1.26
CA PHE A 63 -12.76 -14.02 -1.34
C PHE A 63 -13.22 -15.04 -2.40
N SER A 64 -12.61 -15.01 -3.59
CA SER A 64 -12.94 -15.93 -4.70
C SER A 64 -12.58 -17.39 -4.39
N ILE A 65 -11.40 -17.65 -3.82
CA ILE A 65 -10.96 -18.99 -3.40
C ILE A 65 -11.84 -19.53 -2.27
N THR A 66 -12.33 -18.63 -1.42
CA THR A 66 -13.14 -18.96 -0.27
C THR A 66 -14.56 -19.45 -0.65
N LEU A 67 -15.02 -19.12 -1.86
CA LEU A 67 -16.25 -19.68 -2.45
C LEU A 67 -16.05 -21.12 -2.96
N TYR A 68 -14.80 -21.57 -3.15
CA TYR A 68 -14.52 -22.96 -3.50
C TYR A 68 -14.64 -23.86 -2.27
N LYS A 69 -15.48 -24.89 -2.39
CA LYS A 69 -15.59 -25.96 -1.40
C LYS A 69 -14.49 -26.98 -1.65
N LEU A 70 -13.52 -27.07 -0.75
CA LEU A 70 -12.49 -28.11 -0.85
C LEU A 70 -13.05 -29.40 -0.25
N GLN A 71 -13.28 -30.42 -1.08
CA GLN A 71 -13.69 -31.75 -0.62
C GLN A 71 -12.47 -32.55 -0.18
N VAL A 72 -12.37 -32.82 1.12
CA VAL A 72 -11.23 -33.54 1.72
C VAL A 72 -11.48 -35.05 1.78
N THR A 73 -12.76 -35.45 1.83
CA THR A 73 -13.23 -36.84 1.90
C THR A 73 -14.64 -36.90 1.30
N PRO A 74 -15.11 -38.02 0.71
CA PRO A 74 -16.49 -38.15 0.27
C PRO A 74 -17.47 -37.75 1.40
N GLY A 75 -18.27 -36.71 1.16
CA GLY A 75 -19.23 -36.18 2.13
C GLY A 75 -18.68 -35.16 3.15
N VAL A 76 -17.37 -34.87 3.16
CA VAL A 76 -16.77 -33.84 4.02
C VAL A 76 -16.21 -32.70 3.18
N HIS A 77 -16.82 -31.52 3.31
CA HIS A 77 -16.41 -30.29 2.64
C HIS A 77 -15.86 -29.29 3.65
N LEU A 78 -14.64 -28.81 3.41
CA LEU A 78 -14.11 -27.63 4.09
C LEU A 78 -14.68 -26.38 3.42
N ASN A 79 -15.50 -25.64 4.17
CA ASN A 79 -15.97 -24.32 3.76
C ASN A 79 -15.04 -23.27 4.37
N PHE A 80 -14.20 -22.65 3.55
CA PHE A 80 -13.35 -21.54 4.00
C PHE A 80 -14.11 -20.20 4.12
N GLY A 81 -15.40 -20.19 3.72
CA GLY A 81 -16.32 -19.07 3.44
C GLY A 81 -16.17 -17.77 4.24
N PHE A 82 -16.22 -17.88 5.57
CA PHE A 82 -16.42 -16.72 6.45
C PHE A 82 -15.21 -16.39 7.33
N GLY A 83 -14.47 -17.39 7.79
CA GLY A 83 -13.38 -17.19 8.77
C GLY A 83 -12.20 -16.43 8.19
N THR A 84 -11.78 -16.75 6.96
CA THR A 84 -10.63 -16.12 6.30
C THR A 84 -10.91 -14.65 5.97
N ASN A 85 -12.13 -14.31 5.54
CA ASN A 85 -12.54 -12.95 5.24
C ASN A 85 -12.58 -12.07 6.50
N ILE A 86 -13.08 -12.59 7.62
CA ILE A 86 -13.11 -11.85 8.89
C ILE A 86 -11.69 -11.53 9.37
N ILE A 87 -10.73 -12.45 9.20
CA ILE A 87 -9.31 -12.19 9.55
C ILE A 87 -8.77 -11.01 8.73
N TRP A 88 -9.04 -10.97 7.42
CA TRP A 88 -8.64 -9.84 6.58
C TRP A 88 -9.34 -8.53 6.95
N CYS A 89 -10.64 -8.56 7.25
CA CYS A 89 -11.39 -7.42 7.76
C CYS A 89 -10.81 -6.90 9.07
N LEU A 90 -10.47 -7.78 10.02
CA LEU A 90 -9.89 -7.38 11.31
C LEU A 90 -8.48 -6.80 11.15
N LEU A 91 -7.65 -7.41 10.30
CA LEU A 91 -6.30 -6.90 10.02
C LEU A 91 -6.35 -5.52 9.36
N LEU A 92 -7.23 -5.31 8.39
CA LEU A 92 -7.40 -4.04 7.69
C LEU A 92 -8.20 -3.01 8.52
N GLY A 93 -9.08 -3.45 9.42
CA GLY A 93 -9.72 -2.59 10.41
C GLY A 93 -8.71 -2.06 11.42
N TRP A 94 -7.85 -2.92 11.96
CA TRP A 94 -6.83 -2.54 12.94
C TRP A 94 -5.71 -1.71 12.30
N ARG A 95 -5.20 -2.15 11.15
CA ARG A 95 -4.00 -1.58 10.53
C ARG A 95 -4.20 -0.93 9.17
N GLY A 96 -5.44 -0.73 8.72
CA GLY A 96 -5.72 -0.15 7.39
C GLY A 96 -5.10 1.22 7.22
N THR A 97 -5.19 2.08 8.24
CA THR A 97 -4.57 3.41 8.24
C THR A 97 -3.04 3.33 8.05
N TRP A 98 -2.39 2.36 8.69
CA TRP A 98 -0.94 2.13 8.56
C TRP A 98 -0.55 1.56 7.19
N ILE A 99 -1.34 0.63 6.65
CA ILE A 99 -1.13 0.04 5.32
C ILE A 99 -1.26 1.10 4.21
N PHE A 100 -2.23 2.01 4.34
CA PHE A 100 -2.40 3.11 3.40
C PHE A 100 -1.19 4.07 3.43
N THR A 101 -0.74 4.44 4.63
CA THR A 101 0.48 5.24 4.82
C THR A 101 1.70 4.58 4.19
N MET A 102 1.88 3.27 4.36
CA MET A 102 3.00 2.53 3.77
C MET A 102 2.90 2.39 2.24
N SER A 103 1.70 2.18 1.69
CA SER A 103 1.55 2.06 0.23
C SER A 103 1.87 3.35 -0.51
N LYS A 104 1.55 4.50 0.10
CA LYS A 104 1.89 5.82 -0.42
C LYS A 104 3.39 6.09 -0.32
N CYS A 105 4.01 5.77 0.81
CA CYS A 105 5.45 5.91 1.00
C CYS A 105 6.24 5.06 -0.02
N LEU A 106 5.81 3.81 -0.25
CA LEU A 106 6.45 2.92 -1.22
C LEU A 106 6.34 3.43 -2.66
N LYS A 107 5.20 4.01 -3.05
CA LYS A 107 5.02 4.66 -4.36
C LYS A 107 5.95 5.85 -4.52
N THR A 108 6.08 6.70 -3.51
CA THR A 108 7.01 7.84 -3.55
C THR A 108 8.45 7.40 -3.66
N ILE A 109 8.87 6.37 -2.91
CA ILE A 109 10.22 5.81 -3.01
C ILE A 109 10.49 5.21 -4.39
N ALA A 110 9.52 4.49 -4.96
CA ALA A 110 9.65 3.93 -6.32
C ALA A 110 9.79 5.02 -7.38
N LEU A 111 9.03 6.10 -7.25
CA LEU A 111 9.08 7.25 -8.16
C LEU A 111 10.41 8.02 -8.03
N LEU A 112 10.92 8.15 -6.81
CA LEU A 112 12.26 8.71 -6.56
C LEU A 112 13.37 7.84 -7.14
N LEU A 113 13.26 6.51 -7.01
CA LEU A 113 14.21 5.58 -7.63
C LEU A 113 14.20 5.68 -9.16
N GLU A 114 13.02 5.78 -9.78
CA GLU A 114 12.94 6.01 -11.23
C GLU A 114 13.56 7.34 -11.64
N ILE A 115 13.32 8.42 -10.89
CA ILE A 115 13.92 9.73 -11.17
C ILE A 115 15.44 9.65 -11.05
N ILE A 116 15.96 9.06 -9.97
CA ILE A 116 17.42 8.92 -9.73
C ILE A 116 18.08 8.11 -10.85
N LEU A 117 17.51 6.95 -11.20
CA LEU A 117 18.01 6.12 -12.30
C LEU A 117 17.97 6.87 -13.64
N ARG A 118 16.94 7.69 -13.86
CA ARG A 118 16.80 8.49 -15.07
C ARG A 118 17.77 9.66 -15.12
N THR A 119 18.08 10.29 -13.98
CA THR A 119 19.06 11.38 -13.89
C THR A 119 20.50 10.90 -14.08
N GLU A 120 20.86 9.75 -13.49
CA GLU A 120 22.20 9.16 -13.70
C GLU A 120 22.40 8.79 -15.17
N PHE A 121 21.37 8.25 -15.84
CA PHE A 121 21.44 7.93 -17.26
C PHE A 121 21.62 9.16 -18.16
N THR A 122 21.00 10.30 -17.79
CA THR A 122 21.16 11.56 -18.56
C THR A 122 22.56 12.15 -18.39
N GLU A 123 23.14 12.10 -17.18
CA GLU A 123 24.49 12.60 -16.92
C GLU A 123 25.54 11.84 -17.73
N ASP A 124 25.41 10.51 -17.81
CA ASP A 124 26.31 9.67 -18.60
C ASP A 124 26.19 9.94 -20.11
N THR A 125 24.98 10.17 -20.62
CA THR A 125 24.79 10.49 -22.05
C THR A 125 25.34 11.87 -22.44
N GLU A 126 25.25 12.86 -21.56
CA GLU A 126 25.81 14.20 -21.81
C GLU A 126 27.35 14.17 -21.82
N LYS A 127 27.95 13.39 -20.92
CA LYS A 127 29.39 13.20 -20.85
C LYS A 127 29.95 12.51 -22.10
N ILE A 128 29.30 11.46 -22.57
CA ILE A 128 29.69 10.74 -23.80
C ILE A 128 29.52 11.64 -25.04
N THR A 129 28.47 12.47 -25.07
CA THR A 129 28.24 13.40 -26.19
C THR A 129 29.30 14.50 -26.26
N ASN A 130 29.71 15.06 -25.11
CA ASN A 130 30.76 16.08 -25.04
C ASN A 130 32.16 15.54 -25.34
N ASP A 131 32.43 14.26 -25.10
CA ASP A 131 33.70 13.62 -25.51
C ASP A 131 33.71 13.21 -27.01
N CYS A 132 32.55 13.10 -27.66
CA CYS A 132 32.44 12.72 -29.08
C CYS A 132 32.31 13.90 -30.05
N ILE A 133 32.06 15.12 -29.56
CA ILE A 133 32.05 16.35 -30.36
C ILE A 133 33.31 17.14 -30.01
N PRO A 134 34.32 17.22 -30.91
CA PRO A 134 35.57 17.93 -30.64
C PRO A 134 35.41 19.45 -30.58
#